data_AF-A0A8H3XHV8-F1
#
_entry.id   AF-A0A8H3XHV8-F1
#
_cell.length_a   1.000
_cell.length_b   1.000
_cell.length_c   1.000
_cell.angle_alpha   90.00
_cell.angle_beta   90.00
_cell.angle_gamma   90.00
#
_symmetry.space_group_name_H-M   'P 1'
#
loop_
_entity.id
_entity.type
_entity.pdbx_description
1 polymer ?
#
loop_
_entity_poly.entity_id
_entity_poly.type
_entity_poly.pdbx_seq_one_letter_code
_entity_poly.pdbx_strand_id
1 'polypeptide(L)'
;MIALPNECLSEIFNNLNKGYKILFSCLLVNRQWCRNVVPILWNEPLSHTGDRRLTRIYLLLFNDEEKAPLIPLNILLPNGPKPLFEYTSH
;
A
#
# COMPACT_ATOMS: atom_id res chain seq x y z
N MET A 1 21.67 15.02 -12.41
CA MET A 1 20.78 15.16 -11.23
C MET A 1 21.15 14.02 -10.29
N ILE A 2 21.67 14.32 -9.09
CA ILE A 2 22.12 13.29 -8.15
C ILE A 2 20.88 12.76 -7.44
N ALA A 3 20.58 11.48 -7.64
CA ALA A 3 19.51 10.80 -6.91
C ALA A 3 20.07 10.25 -5.60
N LEU A 4 19.34 10.45 -4.50
CA LEU A 4 19.66 9.80 -3.23
C LEU A 4 19.48 8.29 -3.39
N PRO A 5 20.33 7.46 -2.75
CA PRO A 5 20.08 6.03 -2.63
C PRO A 5 18.75 5.74 -1.95
N ASN A 6 18.16 4.57 -2.23
CA ASN A 6 16.86 4.20 -1.67
C ASN A 6 16.93 4.03 -0.15
N GLU A 7 18.05 3.59 0.38
CA GLU A 7 18.30 3.44 1.81
C GLU A 7 18.18 4.80 2.52
N CYS A 8 18.76 5.85 1.92
CA CYS A 8 18.65 7.21 2.46
C CYS A 8 17.21 7.74 2.37
N LEU A 9 16.53 7.50 1.25
CA LEU A 9 15.12 7.91 1.09
C LEU A 9 14.20 7.19 2.08
N SER A 10 14.41 5.88 2.28
CA SER A 10 13.67 5.08 3.25
C SER A 10 13.80 5.65 4.66
N GLU A 11 15.02 5.97 5.09
CA GLU A 11 15.27 6.60 6.39
C GLU A 11 14.57 7.95 6.53
N ILE A 12 14.67 8.81 5.51
CA ILE A 12 13.98 10.11 5.49
C ILE A 12 12.47 9.93 5.65
N PHE A 13 11.86 9.03 4.87
CA PHE A 13 10.42 8.82 4.91
C PHE A 13 9.94 8.12 6.19
N ASN A 14 10.74 7.23 6.78
CA ASN A 14 10.43 6.62 8.08
C ASN A 14 10.36 7.67 9.20
N ASN A 15 11.22 8.68 9.17
CA ASN A 15 11.15 9.81 10.10
C ASN A 15 9.92 10.71 9.88
N LEU A 16 9.27 10.61 8.70
CA LEU A 16 8.03 11.33 8.36
C LEU A 16 6.76 10.50 8.60
N ASN A 17 6.87 9.27 9.11
CA ASN A 17 5.77 8.29 9.22
C ASN A 17 4.56 8.78 10.04
N LYS A 18 4.73 9.76 10.93
CA LYS A 18 3.61 10.34 11.70
C LYS A 18 2.70 11.27 10.88
N GLY A 19 3.08 11.61 9.64
CA GLY A 19 2.33 12.52 8.78
C GLY A 19 1.84 11.85 7.52
N TYR A 20 0.70 11.13 7.57
CA TYR A 20 0.08 10.51 6.38
C TYR A 20 -0.02 11.48 5.19
N LYS A 21 -0.45 12.72 5.43
CA LYS A 21 -0.55 13.77 4.39
C LYS A 21 0.81 14.15 3.79
N ILE A 22 1.86 14.14 4.61
CA ILE A 22 3.23 14.45 4.19
C ILE A 22 3.74 13.33 3.28
N LEU A 23 3.65 12.08 3.75
CA LEU A 23 4.02 10.91 2.96
C LEU A 23 3.22 10.82 1.66
N PHE A 24 1.91 11.04 1.70
CA PHE A 24 1.08 11.08 0.50
C PHE A 24 1.56 12.16 -0.50
N SER A 25 2.03 13.31 -0.03
CA SER A 25 2.61 14.34 -0.91
C SER A 25 3.94 13.87 -1.50
N CYS A 26 4.79 13.19 -0.73
CA CYS A 26 6.05 12.62 -1.20
C CYS A 26 5.86 11.55 -2.30
N LEU A 27 4.79 10.76 -2.21
CA LEU A 27 4.42 9.76 -3.23
C LEU A 27 4.31 10.38 -4.65
N LEU A 28 3.87 11.63 -4.73
CA LEU A 28 3.55 12.32 -5.99
C LEU A 28 4.75 13.02 -6.63
N VAL A 29 5.91 13.02 -5.98
CA VAL A 29 7.10 13.76 -6.45
C VAL A 29 7.72 13.11 -7.70
N ASN A 30 8.05 11.83 -7.63
CA ASN A 30 8.60 11.06 -8.76
C ASN A 30 8.48 9.54 -8.53
N ARG A 31 8.83 8.74 -9.55
CA ARG A 31 8.76 7.28 -9.48
C ARG A 31 9.62 6.64 -8.38
N GLN A 32 10.79 7.22 -8.08
CA GLN A 32 11.68 6.69 -7.05
C GLN A 32 11.09 6.92 -5.66
N TRP A 33 10.63 8.14 -5.39
CA TRP A 33 9.96 8.50 -4.13
C TRP A 33 8.70 7.68 -3.95
N CYS A 34 7.91 7.53 -5.01
CA CYS A 34 6.71 6.70 -5.02
C CYS A 34 6.99 5.28 -4.50
N ARG A 35 8.03 4.62 -5.05
CA ARG A 35 8.41 3.25 -4.66
C ARG A 35 8.85 3.12 -3.19
N ASN A 36 9.51 4.14 -2.63
CA ASN A 36 9.98 4.11 -1.24
C ASN A 36 8.89 4.47 -0.24
N VAL A 37 7.96 5.37 -0.60
CA VAL A 37 6.88 5.82 0.28
C VAL A 37 5.75 4.79 0.38
N VAL A 38 5.45 4.07 -0.70
CA VAL A 38 4.35 3.08 -0.73
C VAL A 38 4.43 2.07 0.43
N PRO A 39 5.56 1.36 0.66
CA PRO A 39 5.68 0.42 1.77
C PRO A 39 5.37 1.05 3.14
N ILE A 40 5.80 2.30 3.34
CA ILE A 40 5.62 3.01 4.62
C ILE A 40 4.16 3.37 4.84
N LEU A 41 3.49 3.89 3.80
CA LEU A 41 2.05 4.21 3.87
C LEU A 41 1.17 2.97 4.06
N TRP A 42 1.59 1.82 3.52
CA TRP A 42 0.83 0.57 3.55
C TRP A 42 1.17 -0.33 4.74
N ASN A 43 2.10 0.07 5.61
CA ASN A 43 2.39 -0.66 6.85
C ASN A 43 1.19 -0.64 7.83
N GLU A 44 0.40 0.45 7.82
CA GLU A 44 -0.85 0.54 8.58
C GLU A 44 -1.98 1.22 7.78
N PRO A 45 -2.54 0.54 6.78
CA PRO A 45 -3.50 1.14 5.85
C PRO A 45 -4.87 1.36 6.51
N LEU A 46 -5.21 0.54 7.51
CA LEU A 46 -6.48 0.58 8.21
C LEU A 46 -6.49 1.56 9.39
N SER A 47 -5.32 2.01 9.88
CA SER A 47 -5.27 2.93 11.02
C SER A 47 -5.71 4.35 10.65
N HIS A 48 -5.69 4.70 9.36
CA HIS A 48 -5.96 6.06 8.89
C HIS A 48 -7.27 6.21 8.12
N THR A 49 -7.87 5.13 7.60
CA THR A 49 -9.11 5.23 6.82
C THR A 49 -10.00 3.98 6.96
N GLY A 50 -11.27 4.17 7.35
CA GLY A 50 -12.33 3.16 7.21
C GLY A 50 -12.83 3.04 5.76
N ASP A 51 -11.92 3.19 4.78
CA ASP A 51 -12.27 3.32 3.37
C ASP A 51 -12.52 1.95 2.74
N ARG A 52 -13.74 1.74 2.25
CA ARG A 52 -14.16 0.53 1.52
C ARG A 52 -13.27 0.23 0.30
N ARG A 53 -12.57 1.23 -0.25
CA ARG A 53 -11.61 1.06 -1.34
C ARG A 53 -10.40 0.23 -0.91
N LEU A 54 -9.89 0.42 0.31
CA LEU A 54 -8.77 -0.37 0.83
C LEU A 54 -9.18 -1.82 1.03
N THR A 55 -10.35 -2.06 1.64
CA THR A 55 -10.91 -3.41 1.78
C THR A 55 -10.98 -4.12 0.43
N ARG A 56 -11.40 -3.41 -0.62
CA ARG A 56 -11.42 -3.97 -1.99
C ARG A 56 -10.04 -4.33 -2.52
N ILE A 57 -9.01 -3.51 -2.26
CA ILE A 57 -7.63 -3.77 -2.69
C ILE A 57 -7.07 -5.02 -1.98
N TYR A 58 -7.33 -5.16 -0.68
CA TYR A 58 -6.94 -6.35 0.09
C TYR A 58 -7.59 -7.62 -0.45
N LEU A 59 -8.90 -7.58 -0.70
CA LEU A 59 -9.63 -8.72 -1.27
C LEU A 59 -9.13 -9.11 -2.68
N LEU A 60 -8.63 -8.14 -3.46
CA LEU A 60 -8.00 -8.42 -4.77
C LEU A 60 -6.65 -9.13 -4.60
N LEU A 61 -5.86 -8.74 -3.60
CA LEU A 61 -4.51 -9.27 -3.35
C LEU A 61 -4.50 -10.68 -2.77
N PHE A 62 -5.58 -11.10 -2.11
CA PHE A 62 -5.65 -12.44 -1.52
C PHE A 62 -5.40 -13.55 -2.53
N ASN A 63 -4.65 -14.56 -2.11
CA ASN A 63 -4.47 -15.78 -2.88
C ASN A 63 -5.73 -16.66 -2.83
N ASP A 64 -5.74 -17.76 -3.57
CA ASP A 64 -6.92 -18.63 -3.66
C ASP A 64 -7.22 -19.32 -2.31
N GLU A 65 -6.21 -19.58 -1.49
CA GLU A 65 -6.36 -20.18 -0.15
C GLU A 65 -7.01 -19.20 0.84
N GLU A 66 -6.60 -17.93 0.81
CA GLU A 66 -7.16 -16.84 1.62
C GLU A 66 -8.59 -16.47 1.18
N LYS A 67 -8.91 -16.65 -0.10
CA LYS A 67 -10.26 -16.43 -0.65
C LYS A 67 -11.22 -17.57 -0.34
N ALA A 68 -10.74 -18.81 -0.21
CA ALA A 68 -11.57 -19.98 0.06
C ALA A 68 -12.56 -19.82 1.24
N PRO A 69 -12.18 -19.30 2.42
CA PRO A 69 -13.11 -19.10 3.55
C PRO A 69 -14.10 -17.94 3.35
N LEU A 70 -13.89 -17.08 2.34
CA LEU A 70 -14.80 -15.95 2.05
C LEU A 70 -15.97 -16.35 1.14
N ILE A 71 -15.82 -17.43 0.38
CA ILE A 71 -16.85 -17.94 -0.54
C ILE A 71 -18.14 -18.33 0.21
N PRO A 72 -18.09 -19.07 1.34
CA PRO A 72 -19.30 -19.41 2.12
C PRO A 72 -19.99 -18.19 2.74
N LEU A 73 -19.26 -17.08 2.94
CA LEU A 73 -19.81 -15.84 3.50
C LEU A 73 -20.55 -15.00 2.45
N ASN A 74 -20.62 -15.46 1.20
CA ASN A 74 -21.25 -14.77 0.07
C ASN A 74 -20.72 -13.35 -0.15
N ILE A 75 -19.43 -13.13 0.17
CA ILE A 75 -18.75 -11.86 -0.06
C ILE A 75 -18.45 -11.74 -1.55
N LEU A 76 -18.85 -10.63 -2.16
CA LEU A 76 -18.53 -10.33 -3.55
C LEU A 76 -17.02 -10.11 -3.69
N LEU A 77 -16.31 -11.11 -4.20
CA LEU A 77 -14.90 -10.99 -4.51
C LEU A 77 -14.73 -10.08 -5.74
N PRO A 78 -13.99 -8.96 -5.61
CA PRO A 78 -13.73 -8.08 -6.74
C PRO A 78 -12.87 -8.82 -7.77
N ASN A 79 -13.28 -8.75 -9.05
CA ASN A 79 -12.45 -9.12 -10.18
C ASN A 79 -11.83 -7.84 -10.76
N GLY A 80 -10.51 -7.79 -10.90
CA GLY A 80 -9.80 -6.61 -11.37
C GLY A 80 -8.34 -6.88 -11.70
N PRO A 81 -7.67 -5.93 -12.37
CA PRO A 81 -6.24 -6.05 -12.66
C PRO A 81 -5.45 -6.11 -11.36
N LYS A 82 -4.35 -6.88 -11.37
CA LYS A 82 -3.42 -6.91 -10.25
C LYS A 82 -2.92 -5.48 -9.95
N PRO A 83 -2.88 -5.07 -8.67
CA PRO A 83 -2.35 -3.77 -8.30
C PRO A 83 -0.88 -3.62 -8.72
N LEU A 84 -0.47 -2.37 -8.89
CA LEU A 84 0.90 -2.02 -9.32
C LEU A 84 1.98 -2.44 -8.30
N PHE A 85 1.61 -2.51 -7.03
CA PHE A 85 2.49 -2.91 -5.94
C PHE A 85 1.90 -4.10 -5.19
N GLU A 86 2.78 -4.92 -4.66
CA GLU A 86 2.44 -6.00 -3.76
C GLU A 86 2.33 -5.43 -2.33
N TYR A 87 1.15 -4.91 -2.01
CA TYR A 87 0.92 -4.19 -0.75
C TYR A 87 0.80 -5.12 0.48
N THR A 88 0.84 -6.44 0.27
CA THR A 88 0.68 -7.47 1.31
C THR A 88 2.00 -8.19 1.64
N SER A 89 3.07 -7.96 0.90
CA SER A 89 4.39 -8.56 1.15
C SER A 89 5.25 -7.62 2.01
N HIS A 90 5.15 -7.75 3.33
CA HIS A 90 5.99 -7.02 4.29
C HIS A 90 6.59 -7.99 5.31
#